data_AF-A0A2S9CPN8-F1
#
_entry.id   AF-A0A2S9CPN8-F1
#
_cell.length_a   1.000
_cell.length_b   1.000
_cell.length_c   1.000
_cell.angle_alpha   90.00
_cell.angle_beta   90.00
_cell.angle_gamma   90.00
#
_symmetry.space_group_name_H-M   'P 1'
#
loop_
_entity.id
_entity.type
_entity.pdbx_description
1 polymer ?
#
loop_
_entity_poly.entity_id
_entity_poly.type
_entity_poly.pdbx_seq_one_letter_code
_entity_poly.pdbx_strand_id
1 'polypeptide(L)'
;MMKKAFKYLIIGTISILFFVYIFLPFASNYIGWYGYSKWKYRIGTDSIQESKNRHVFVKHLNYKIIDSAGFKNFRFIPYLEKGFKFGKHSSEETQIIQNSLYPYNICYERNLKDSIVLRFTEDSVKKLDSSDVAWGYSKTPYLKDTLTMIIEGPRQPTGLIKIW
;
A
#
# COMPACT_ATOMS: atom_id res chain seq x y z
N MET A 1 6.77 43.28 34.11
CA MET A 1 7.53 43.06 32.86
C MET A 1 7.79 41.57 32.57
N MET A 2 8.19 40.76 33.56
CA MET A 2 8.40 39.30 33.46
C MET A 2 7.25 38.49 32.82
N LYS A 3 5.98 38.81 33.12
CA LYS A 3 4.81 38.08 32.57
C LYS A 3 4.70 38.16 31.03
N LYS A 4 5.12 39.28 30.42
CA LYS A 4 5.10 39.44 28.95
C LYS A 4 6.23 38.65 28.30
N ALA A 5 7.45 38.76 28.85
CA ALA A 5 8.61 37.99 28.39
C ALA A 5 8.37 36.48 28.48
N PHE A 6 7.81 36.01 29.60
CA PHE A 6 7.44 34.61 29.78
C PHE A 6 6.34 34.14 28.81
N LYS A 7 5.34 35.00 28.53
CA LYS A 7 4.33 34.73 27.50
C LYS A 7 4.95 34.59 26.10
N TYR A 8 5.89 35.46 25.71
CA TYR A 8 6.58 35.34 24.43
C TYR A 8 7.48 34.11 24.35
N LEU A 9 8.11 33.72 25.46
CA LEU A 9 8.91 32.50 25.54
C LEU A 9 8.04 31.26 25.31
N ILE A 10 6.89 31.17 25.99
CA ILE A 10 5.92 30.07 25.79
C ILE A 10 5.40 30.04 24.35
N ILE A 11 5.01 31.19 23.79
CA ILE A 11 4.54 31.28 22.40
C ILE A 11 5.66 30.84 21.44
N GLY A 12 6.90 31.28 21.67
CA GLY A 12 8.06 30.88 20.88
C GLY A 12 8.30 29.37 20.92
N THR A 13 8.25 28.77 22.11
CA THR A 13 8.40 27.31 22.27
C THR A 13 7.28 26.55 21.57
N ILE A 14 6.01 26.96 21.74
CA ILE A 14 4.87 26.31 21.05
C ILE A 14 5.03 26.42 19.53
N SER A 15 5.42 27.59 19.02
CA SER A 15 5.66 27.80 17.59
C SER A 15 6.80 26.93 17.05
N ILE A 16 7.90 26.77 17.80
CA ILE A 16 9.00 25.88 17.42
C ILE A 16 8.54 24.42 17.42
N LEU A 17 7.82 23.99 18.45
CA LEU A 17 7.29 22.63 18.52
C LEU A 17 6.32 22.36 17.35
N PHE A 18 5.42 23.31 17.04
CA PHE A 18 4.56 23.21 15.87
C PHE A 18 5.38 23.09 14.57
N PHE A 19 6.39 23.94 14.39
CA PHE A 19 7.20 23.95 13.19
C PHE A 19 7.98 22.64 13.00
N VAL A 20 8.58 22.12 14.07
CA VAL A 20 9.41 20.91 14.04
C VAL A 20 8.58 19.64 13.93
N TYR A 21 7.48 19.52 14.69
CA TYR A 21 6.73 18.27 14.78
C TYR A 21 5.55 18.18 13.80
N ILE A 22 5.10 19.30 13.24
CA ILE A 22 3.95 19.31 12.31
C ILE A 22 4.39 19.82 10.93
N PHE A 23 4.93 21.03 10.85
CA PHE A 23 5.20 21.67 9.56
C PHE A 23 6.31 20.97 8.76
N LEU A 24 7.47 20.72 9.37
CA LEU A 24 8.61 20.09 8.70
C LEU A 24 8.28 18.67 8.17
N PRO A 25 7.63 17.77 8.95
CA PRO A 25 7.22 16.46 8.45
C PRO A 25 6.19 16.55 7.31
N PHE A 26 5.23 17.46 7.41
CA PHE A 26 4.24 17.69 6.36
C PHE A 26 4.92 18.18 5.06
N ALA A 27 5.77 19.21 5.16
CA ALA A 27 6.50 19.75 4.03
C ALA A 27 7.44 18.71 3.40
N SER A 28 8.14 17.91 4.21
CA SER A 28 9.00 16.83 3.74
C SER A 28 8.21 15.77 2.97
N ASN A 29 7.05 15.34 3.47
CA ASN A 29 6.20 14.39 2.76
C ASN A 29 5.62 14.98 1.47
N TYR A 30 5.19 16.24 1.51
CA TYR A 30 4.66 16.93 0.33
C TYR A 30 5.73 17.09 -0.76
N ILE A 31 6.91 17.61 -0.41
CA ILE A 31 8.07 17.73 -1.33
C ILE A 31 8.50 16.33 -1.79
N GLY A 32 8.47 15.33 -0.91
CA GLY A 32 8.75 13.94 -1.22
C GLY A 32 7.83 13.39 -2.31
N TRP A 33 6.53 13.60 -2.16
CA TRP A 33 5.50 13.12 -3.08
C TRP A 33 5.58 13.87 -4.42
N TYR A 34 5.47 15.21 -4.38
CA TYR A 34 5.39 16.08 -5.55
C TYR A 34 6.74 16.38 -6.22
N GLY A 35 7.78 16.66 -5.44
CA GLY A 35 9.12 16.96 -5.96
C GLY A 35 9.77 15.78 -6.66
N TYR A 36 9.68 14.57 -6.09
CA TYR A 36 10.22 13.35 -6.73
C TYR A 36 9.21 12.61 -7.60
N SER A 37 7.99 13.12 -7.71
CA SER A 37 6.88 12.47 -8.42
C SER A 37 6.72 10.99 -8.03
N LYS A 38 6.75 10.67 -6.71
CA LYS A 38 6.78 9.28 -6.21
C LYS A 38 5.65 8.41 -6.78
N TRP A 39 4.48 9.00 -7.05
CA TRP A 39 3.34 8.31 -7.66
C TRP A 39 3.68 7.67 -9.03
N LYS A 40 4.63 8.20 -9.80
CA LYS A 40 5.02 7.65 -11.10
C LYS A 40 5.53 6.21 -11.01
N TYR A 41 6.03 5.82 -9.84
CA TYR A 41 6.58 4.49 -9.58
C TYR A 41 5.60 3.56 -8.87
N ARG A 42 4.38 4.01 -8.59
CA ARG A 42 3.37 3.18 -7.92
C ARG A 42 2.65 2.32 -8.97
N ILE A 43 2.64 1.01 -8.73
CA ILE A 43 2.20 -0.01 -9.70
C ILE A 43 0.84 -0.62 -9.29
N GLY A 44 0.18 -0.14 -8.24
CA GLY A 44 -1.12 -0.64 -7.80
C GLY A 44 -1.84 0.32 -6.87
N THR A 45 -3.11 0.04 -6.59
CA THR A 45 -3.89 0.82 -5.62
C THR A 45 -3.86 0.23 -4.21
N ASP A 46 -4.29 1.04 -3.25
CA ASP A 46 -4.22 0.75 -1.82
C ASP A 46 -5.57 0.35 -1.21
N SER A 47 -6.64 0.49 -2.01
CA SER A 47 -8.02 0.20 -1.64
C SER A 47 -8.82 -0.14 -2.89
N ILE A 48 -9.88 -0.92 -2.71
CA ILE A 48 -10.81 -1.26 -3.79
C ILE A 48 -11.52 -0.02 -4.32
N GLN A 49 -11.77 0.98 -3.48
CA GLN A 49 -12.41 2.22 -3.91
C GLN A 49 -11.52 3.02 -4.84
N GLU A 50 -10.22 3.13 -4.53
CA GLU A 50 -9.25 3.77 -5.43
C GLU A 50 -9.19 3.02 -6.78
N SER A 51 -9.15 1.69 -6.75
CA SER A 51 -9.20 0.83 -7.93
C SER A 51 -10.39 1.12 -8.86
N LYS A 52 -11.58 1.23 -8.25
CA LYS A 52 -12.84 1.50 -8.95
C LYS A 52 -12.87 2.91 -9.52
N ASN A 53 -12.44 3.91 -8.74
CA ASN A 53 -12.37 5.31 -9.18
C ASN A 53 -11.41 5.49 -10.36
N ARG A 54 -10.34 4.68 -10.42
CA ARG A 54 -9.38 4.66 -11.52
C ARG A 54 -9.80 3.79 -12.71
N HIS A 55 -10.96 3.13 -12.63
CA HIS A 55 -11.47 2.20 -13.65
C HIS A 55 -10.52 1.03 -13.98
N VAL A 56 -9.71 0.60 -13.01
CA VAL A 56 -8.76 -0.53 -13.15
C VAL A 56 -9.20 -1.77 -12.37
N PHE A 57 -10.22 -1.66 -11.53
CA PHE A 57 -10.77 -2.80 -10.79
C PHE A 57 -11.28 -3.89 -11.72
N VAL A 58 -10.87 -5.14 -11.46
CA VAL A 58 -11.34 -6.32 -12.21
C VAL A 58 -12.34 -7.12 -11.38
N LYS A 59 -11.91 -7.66 -10.24
CA LYS A 59 -12.76 -8.47 -9.36
C LYS A 59 -12.17 -8.65 -7.97
N HIS A 60 -13.03 -9.03 -7.02
CA HIS A 60 -12.58 -9.57 -5.74
C HIS A 60 -11.98 -10.97 -5.93
N LEU A 61 -10.97 -11.28 -5.13
CA LEU A 61 -10.42 -12.62 -5.00
C LEU A 61 -11.00 -13.30 -3.76
N ASN A 62 -11.22 -14.61 -3.82
CA ASN A 62 -11.62 -15.34 -2.64
C ASN A 62 -10.41 -15.51 -1.74
N TYR A 63 -10.64 -15.51 -0.43
CA TYR A 63 -9.55 -15.68 0.51
C TYR A 63 -10.01 -16.27 1.84
N LYS A 64 -9.04 -16.77 2.59
CA LYS A 64 -9.21 -17.22 3.97
C LYS A 64 -7.96 -16.86 4.76
N ILE A 65 -8.15 -16.10 5.85
CA ILE A 65 -7.12 -15.91 6.87
C ILE A 65 -7.12 -17.20 7.71
N ILE A 66 -6.04 -17.97 7.62
CA ILE A 66 -5.86 -19.22 8.36
C ILE A 66 -5.37 -18.91 9.77
N ASP A 67 -4.43 -17.98 9.88
CA ASP A 67 -3.91 -17.45 11.13
C ASP A 67 -3.66 -15.95 10.96
N SER A 68 -4.19 -15.12 11.86
CA SER A 68 -3.97 -13.67 11.86
C SER A 68 -2.71 -13.25 12.61
N ALA A 69 -1.80 -14.16 12.97
CA ALA A 69 -0.58 -13.85 13.71
C ALA A 69 -0.86 -13.19 15.08
N GLY A 70 -2.02 -13.48 15.68
CA GLY A 70 -2.48 -12.84 16.91
C GLY A 70 -3.00 -11.40 16.74
N PHE A 71 -3.04 -10.85 15.52
CA PHE A 71 -3.63 -9.54 15.25
C PHE A 71 -5.16 -9.60 15.37
N LYS A 72 -5.70 -8.90 16.38
CA LYS A 72 -7.15 -8.72 16.55
C LYS A 72 -7.69 -7.79 15.46
N ASN A 73 -8.87 -8.12 14.92
CA ASN A 73 -9.55 -7.32 13.89
C ASN A 73 -8.72 -7.09 12.63
N PHE A 74 -7.83 -8.02 12.29
CA PHE A 74 -7.08 -7.93 11.04
C PHE A 74 -8.02 -8.03 9.84
N ARG A 75 -8.01 -7.00 8.99
CA ARG A 75 -8.79 -6.93 7.76
C ARG A 75 -7.86 -7.07 6.58
N PHE A 76 -8.19 -7.99 5.68
CA PHE A 76 -7.47 -8.23 4.44
C PHE A 76 -8.50 -8.52 3.36
N ILE A 77 -8.48 -7.79 2.25
CA ILE A 77 -9.40 -8.02 1.12
C ILE A 77 -8.57 -8.00 -0.16
N PRO A 78 -8.26 -9.16 -0.77
CA PRO A 78 -7.53 -9.22 -2.01
C PRO A 78 -8.44 -8.99 -3.21
N TYR A 79 -7.86 -8.43 -4.28
CA TYR A 79 -8.55 -8.14 -5.52
C TYR A 79 -7.56 -8.10 -6.69
N LEU A 80 -8.11 -8.21 -7.89
CA LEU A 80 -7.35 -8.02 -9.13
C LEU A 80 -7.61 -6.63 -9.71
N GLU A 81 -6.53 -6.04 -10.21
CA GLU A 81 -6.57 -4.81 -11.00
C GLU A 81 -5.92 -5.03 -12.37
N LYS A 82 -6.30 -4.21 -13.34
CA LYS A 82 -5.52 -4.03 -14.58
C LYS A 82 -4.23 -3.31 -14.24
N GLY A 83 -3.12 -3.74 -14.80
CA GLY A 83 -1.84 -3.05 -14.72
C GLY A 83 -1.96 -1.64 -15.29
N PHE A 84 -1.52 -0.65 -14.53
CA PHE A 84 -1.57 0.75 -14.93
C PHE A 84 -0.32 1.49 -14.48
N LYS A 85 -0.11 2.66 -15.07
CA LYS A 85 0.81 3.68 -14.57
C LYS A 85 0.03 4.96 -14.31
N PHE A 86 0.51 5.73 -13.36
CA PHE A 86 0.03 7.08 -13.17
C PHE A 86 0.39 7.94 -14.39
N GLY A 87 -0.43 8.94 -14.70
CA GLY A 87 -0.20 9.84 -15.83
C GLY A 87 1.15 10.55 -15.73
N LYS A 88 1.73 10.86 -16.89
CA LYS A 88 3.07 11.48 -17.01
C LYS A 88 3.17 12.78 -16.21
N HIS A 89 2.06 13.50 -16.06
CA HIS A 89 1.99 14.82 -15.44
C HIS A 89 1.08 14.90 -14.21
N SER A 90 0.28 13.87 -13.90
CA SER A 90 -0.65 13.89 -12.77
C SER A 90 -0.78 12.53 -12.09
N SER A 91 -0.96 12.57 -10.77
CA SER A 91 -1.29 11.39 -9.97
C SER A 91 -2.77 10.97 -10.07
N GLU A 92 -3.61 11.82 -10.67
CA GLU A 92 -5.04 11.58 -10.84
C GLU A 92 -5.31 10.82 -12.15
N GLU A 93 -4.49 11.08 -13.16
CA GLU A 93 -4.56 10.37 -14.43
C GLU A 93 -4.08 8.93 -14.31
N THR A 94 -4.78 8.02 -15.00
CA THR A 94 -4.49 6.59 -15.01
C THR A 94 -4.29 6.14 -16.46
N GLN A 95 -3.13 5.55 -16.76
CA GLN A 95 -2.81 4.99 -18.06
C GLN A 95 -2.72 3.47 -17.95
N ILE A 96 -3.69 2.75 -18.52
CA ILE A 96 -3.71 1.29 -18.54
C ILE A 96 -2.53 0.79 -19.39
N ILE A 97 -1.78 -0.18 -18.88
CA ILE A 97 -0.67 -0.80 -19.62
C ILE A 97 -1.26 -1.79 -20.63
N GLN A 98 -1.22 -1.45 -21.92
CA GLN A 98 -1.78 -2.29 -22.97
C GLN A 98 -0.83 -3.41 -23.42
N ASN A 99 0.50 -3.21 -23.32
CA ASN A 99 1.52 -4.11 -23.90
C ASN A 99 2.34 -4.85 -22.83
N SER A 100 1.76 -5.14 -21.66
CA SER A 100 2.42 -5.97 -20.65
C SER A 100 2.20 -7.45 -20.93
N LEU A 101 3.24 -8.25 -20.77
CA LEU A 101 3.09 -9.71 -20.69
C LEU A 101 2.24 -10.14 -19.50
N TYR A 102 2.14 -9.30 -18.47
CA TYR A 102 1.36 -9.52 -17.25
C TYR A 102 0.44 -8.31 -17.02
N PRO A 103 -0.75 -8.28 -17.64
CA PRO A 103 -1.62 -7.11 -17.62
C PRO A 103 -2.47 -6.99 -16.35
N TYR A 104 -2.33 -7.90 -15.38
CA TYR A 104 -3.09 -7.88 -14.14
C TYR A 104 -2.19 -7.89 -12.91
N ASN A 105 -2.57 -7.13 -11.90
CA ASN A 105 -1.89 -7.03 -10.61
C ASN A 105 -2.74 -7.66 -9.52
N ILE A 106 -2.10 -8.39 -8.62
CA ILE A 106 -2.72 -8.95 -7.41
C ILE A 106 -2.51 -7.94 -6.29
N CYS A 107 -3.58 -7.27 -5.91
CA CYS A 107 -3.58 -6.21 -4.90
C CYS A 107 -4.42 -6.62 -3.69
N TYR A 108 -4.29 -5.86 -2.61
CA TYR A 108 -5.05 -6.11 -1.39
C TYR A 108 -5.24 -4.86 -0.57
N GLU A 109 -6.42 -4.75 0.05
CA GLU A 109 -6.74 -3.72 1.02
C GLU A 109 -6.51 -4.30 2.43
N ARG A 110 -5.79 -3.57 3.29
CA ARG A 110 -5.51 -3.98 4.67
C ARG A 110 -5.49 -2.81 5.65
N ASN A 111 -5.87 -3.06 6.90
CA ASN A 111 -5.95 -2.03 7.95
C ASN A 111 -4.65 -1.80 8.75
N LEU A 112 -3.72 -2.76 8.74
CA LEU A 112 -2.47 -2.70 9.55
C LEU A 112 -1.22 -2.44 8.69
N LYS A 113 -1.28 -1.51 7.72
CA LYS A 113 -0.23 -1.33 6.69
C LYS A 113 1.18 -1.10 7.23
N ASP A 114 1.30 -0.34 8.31
CA ASP A 114 2.59 0.05 8.91
C ASP A 114 3.07 -0.91 10.00
N SER A 115 2.25 -1.92 10.35
CA SER A 115 2.53 -2.85 11.45
C SER A 115 2.87 -4.26 10.99
N ILE A 116 2.55 -4.61 9.74
CA ILE A 116 2.76 -5.96 9.20
C ILE A 116 3.33 -5.90 7.78
N VAL A 117 4.16 -6.88 7.46
CA VAL A 117 4.58 -7.20 6.11
C VAL A 117 3.75 -8.39 5.62
N LEU A 118 3.22 -8.30 4.40
CA LEU A 118 2.59 -9.41 3.73
C LEU A 118 3.48 -9.80 2.55
N ARG A 119 3.86 -11.07 2.47
CA ARG A 119 4.64 -11.61 1.35
C ARG A 119 4.13 -12.96 0.92
N PHE A 120 4.27 -13.28 -0.36
CA PHE A 120 3.99 -14.62 -0.85
C PHE A 120 5.02 -15.62 -0.31
N THR A 121 4.57 -16.84 -0.02
CA THR A 121 5.46 -17.99 0.22
C THR A 121 6.26 -18.32 -1.03
N GLU A 122 7.44 -18.94 -0.88
CA GLU A 122 8.28 -19.34 -2.03
C GLU A 122 7.52 -20.22 -3.04
N ASP A 123 6.71 -21.16 -2.55
CA ASP A 123 5.86 -22.00 -3.41
C ASP A 123 4.81 -21.19 -4.16
N SER A 124 4.26 -20.15 -3.54
CA SER A 124 3.28 -19.29 -4.20
C SER A 124 3.92 -18.35 -5.21
N VAL A 125 5.16 -17.91 -4.97
CA VAL A 125 5.95 -17.15 -5.94
C VAL A 125 6.15 -17.96 -7.23
N LYS A 126 6.44 -19.26 -7.13
CA LYS A 126 6.59 -20.16 -8.30
C LYS A 126 5.28 -20.35 -9.09
N LYS A 127 4.12 -20.13 -8.46
CA LYS A 127 2.79 -20.25 -9.09
C LYS A 127 2.35 -18.95 -9.77
N LEU A 128 2.96 -17.82 -9.44
CA LEU A 128 2.69 -16.54 -10.07
C LEU A 128 3.25 -16.53 -11.49
N ASP A 129 2.56 -15.86 -12.42
CA ASP A 129 3.10 -15.69 -13.77
C ASP A 129 4.32 -14.77 -13.76
N SER A 130 4.36 -13.81 -12.82
CA SER A 130 5.52 -12.98 -12.50
C SER A 130 5.34 -12.37 -11.10
N SER A 131 6.43 -11.98 -10.45
CA SER A 131 6.41 -11.29 -9.16
C SER A 131 7.61 -10.35 -9.04
N ASP A 132 7.45 -9.29 -8.26
CA ASP A 132 8.58 -8.53 -7.73
C ASP A 132 8.67 -8.70 -6.20
N VAL A 133 9.48 -7.87 -5.55
CA VAL A 133 9.72 -7.92 -4.10
C VAL A 133 8.43 -7.73 -3.28
N ALA A 134 7.41 -7.04 -3.82
CA ALA A 134 6.20 -6.66 -3.09
C ALA A 134 4.88 -7.12 -3.76
N TRP A 135 4.88 -7.40 -5.07
CA TRP A 135 3.67 -7.59 -5.86
C TRP A 135 3.70 -8.87 -6.69
N GLY A 136 2.51 -9.44 -6.90
CA GLY A 136 2.27 -10.54 -7.82
C GLY A 136 1.55 -10.06 -9.08
N TYR A 137 1.95 -10.61 -10.22
CA TYR A 137 1.43 -10.28 -11.54
C TYR A 137 0.85 -11.53 -12.22
N SER A 138 -0.20 -11.34 -13.01
CA SER A 138 -0.92 -12.40 -13.70
C SER A 138 -1.13 -12.09 -15.18
N LYS A 139 -1.05 -13.12 -16.01
CA LYS A 139 -1.45 -13.08 -17.44
C LYS A 139 -2.96 -13.06 -17.61
N THR A 140 -3.67 -13.63 -16.64
CA THR A 140 -5.12 -13.86 -16.70
C THR A 140 -5.88 -13.06 -15.64
N PRO A 141 -7.15 -12.69 -15.88
CA PRO A 141 -8.01 -12.00 -14.91
C PRO A 141 -8.54 -12.95 -13.80
N TYR A 142 -7.78 -14.01 -13.49
CA TYR A 142 -8.06 -15.02 -12.48
C TYR A 142 -6.76 -15.67 -12.03
N LEU A 143 -6.76 -16.23 -10.82
CA LEU A 143 -5.65 -17.02 -10.30
C LEU A 143 -5.77 -18.46 -10.82
N LYS A 144 -4.65 -19.03 -11.28
CA LYS A 144 -4.60 -20.42 -11.78
C LYS A 144 -4.54 -21.44 -10.64
N ASP A 145 -4.04 -21.02 -9.48
CA ASP A 145 -3.82 -21.85 -8.31
C ASP A 145 -4.01 -20.98 -7.05
N THR A 146 -4.20 -21.64 -5.92
CA THR A 146 -4.25 -20.98 -4.61
C THR A 146 -2.87 -20.45 -4.24
N LEU A 147 -2.82 -19.16 -3.95
CA LEU A 147 -1.65 -18.47 -3.44
C LEU A 147 -1.71 -18.38 -1.92
N THR A 148 -0.56 -18.50 -1.29
CA THR A 148 -0.39 -18.41 0.16
C THR A 148 0.54 -17.25 0.50
N MET A 149 0.07 -16.38 1.37
CA MET A 149 0.81 -15.25 1.91
C MET A 149 1.09 -15.45 3.40
N ILE A 150 2.25 -14.98 3.83
CA ILE A 150 2.66 -14.93 5.24
C ILE A 150 2.36 -13.53 5.77
N ILE A 151 1.85 -13.45 7.00
CA ILE A 151 1.74 -12.23 7.78
C ILE A 151 2.93 -12.16 8.74
N GLU A 152 3.84 -11.22 8.50
CA GLU A 152 5.01 -11.00 9.35
C GLU A 152 4.81 -9.72 10.17
N GLY A 153 4.79 -9.89 11.50
CA GLY A 153 4.74 -8.78 12.45
C GLY A 153 6.03 -8.67 13.26
N PRO A 154 6.21 -7.57 14.02
CA PRO A 154 7.39 -7.36 14.87
C PRO A 154 7.52 -8.36 16.04
N ARG A 155 6.47 -9.13 16.33
CA ARG A 155 6.47 -10.19 17.36
C ARG A 155 5.96 -11.48 16.70
N GLN A 156 6.75 -12.55 16.76
CA GLN A 156 6.33 -13.89 16.32
C GLN A 156 5.15 -14.37 17.18
N PRO A 157 4.16 -15.12 16.64
CA PRO A 157 4.22 -15.96 15.44
C PRO A 157 3.87 -15.26 14.11
N THR A 158 4.22 -15.90 12.98
CA THR A 158 3.83 -15.50 11.62
C THR A 158 2.46 -16.05 11.26
N GLY A 159 1.55 -15.21 10.74
CA GLY A 159 0.22 -15.62 10.29
C GLY A 159 0.21 -16.11 8.85
N LEU A 160 -0.93 -16.61 8.37
CA LEU A 160 -1.06 -17.20 7.05
C LEU A 160 -2.42 -16.87 6.41
N ILE A 161 -2.38 -16.52 5.12
CA ILE A 161 -3.56 -16.18 4.30
C ILE A 161 -3.51 -17.03 3.03
N LYS A 162 -4.64 -17.61 2.64
CA LYS A 162 -4.83 -18.28 1.34
C LYS A 162 -5.73 -17.44 0.45
N ILE A 163 -5.43 -17.37 -0.85
CA ILE A 163 -6.14 -16.58 -1.86
C ILE A 163 -6.36 -17.44 -3.11
N TRP A 164 -7.55 -17.44 -3.69
CA TRP A 164 -7.89 -18.19 -4.91
C TRP A 164 -8.92 -17.46 -5.80
#